data_AF-A0A2E7MAZ6-F1
#
_entry.id   AF-A0A2E7MAZ6-F1
#
_cell.length_a   1.000
_cell.length_b   1.000
_cell.length_c   1.000
_cell.angle_alpha   90.00
_cell.angle_beta   90.00
_cell.angle_gamma   90.00
#
_symmetry.space_group_name_H-M   'P 1'
#
loop_
_entity.id
_entity.type
_entity.pdbx_description
1 polymer ?
#
loop_
_entity_poly.entity_id
_entity_poly.type
_entity_poly.pdbx_seq_one_letter_code
_entity_poly.pdbx_strand_id
1 'polypeptide(L)'
;MLRFLCCLLTPFLFLPCMAHAATGGPDSFGYTWADSSSSEGPSFNYLFAPGSDLELDDDDTAVVDIGFDFEFYGTLYSQVRVQSNGAITFGDSSSQLPYYNSCPMESSSPVAAPFWDDLDPSNSSSGGVYAGTTGVAPNRIFIAEWWLVMNFGDTGDVSVQVQLHEADNHLEFHYQDVDLDSGDQDQGASATIGIGDGVTFSDYSCNTAQVADSMAIGYFPPIDGAATGSGGDTAGDVTDDDSDTGSGGTTDDTPAPPPAPLDCIDTDLDGQCQDTDCDDWDPLVYPGATEVCDGFDNNCDGQVDEGYDLDNDGWATCDGDCDDQDWTLRPDAAEICDGIDNNCDGSSDEGFDADGDGWSTCEGDCDDSSWAVHPNASESCNGADDNCDGSVDEGADADNDGWSSCDGDCDDTNELVSPTTPEECNGLDDNCDGAIDESEDNDGDGWSVCDGDCNDNLAGIHPGASEVCDGLDTDCDGINNDASDADGDGFSSCDGDCNDDSIEVFPGAVEVPDDGIDQDCDGSDEQAGSAPDETEEDNPEETSDNPDQHEEFDDYFEAPDTEDDEAPVYTGAVLGCSCSVGRASIVSPHQLGGLALFMGLLPLRRRRSRSKAT
;
A
#
# COMPACT_ATOMS: atom_id res chain seq x y z
N MET A 1 -20.89 -64.81 52.51
CA MET A 1 -19.77 -64.53 53.44
C MET A 1 -18.75 -63.71 52.69
N LEU A 2 -18.25 -62.60 53.26
CA LEU A 2 -16.93 -61.98 53.06
C LEU A 2 -16.47 -61.65 51.60
N ARG A 3 -15.95 -60.47 51.25
CA ARG A 3 -15.63 -59.21 51.98
C ARG A 3 -15.78 -58.00 51.03
N PHE A 4 -16.10 -56.84 51.60
CA PHE A 4 -15.71 -55.53 51.06
C PHE A 4 -14.19 -55.33 51.22
N LEU A 5 -13.53 -54.67 50.26
CA LEU A 5 -12.53 -53.66 50.57
C LEU A 5 -12.41 -52.62 49.45
N CYS A 6 -12.11 -51.39 49.84
CA CYS A 6 -11.99 -50.21 48.99
C CYS A 6 -10.51 -49.83 48.87
N CYS A 7 -10.07 -49.48 47.66
CA CYS A 7 -8.92 -48.60 47.36
C CYS A 7 -9.38 -47.76 46.16
N LEU A 8 -9.71 -46.49 46.36
CA LEU A 8 -8.80 -45.33 46.31
C LEU A 8 -8.27 -45.09 44.90
N LEU A 9 -8.88 -44.10 44.22
CA LEU A 9 -8.25 -43.42 43.10
C LEU A 9 -6.99 -42.72 43.61
N THR A 10 -5.90 -42.92 42.90
CA THR A 10 -4.77 -41.98 42.86
C THR A 10 -4.76 -41.37 41.46
N PRO A 11 -4.74 -40.04 41.30
CA PRO A 11 -4.28 -39.48 40.04
C PRO A 11 -2.81 -39.88 39.89
N PHE A 12 -2.46 -40.51 38.77
CA PHE A 12 -1.07 -40.43 38.33
C PHE A 12 -0.83 -38.94 38.05
N LEU A 13 0.03 -38.30 38.84
CA LEU A 13 0.76 -37.18 38.27
C LEU A 13 1.53 -37.77 37.10
N PHE A 14 1.22 -37.29 35.89
CA PHE A 14 2.28 -37.11 34.92
C PHE A 14 3.25 -36.13 35.58
N LEU A 15 4.36 -36.65 36.12
CA LEU A 15 5.58 -35.89 35.95
C LEU A 15 5.74 -35.78 34.43
N PRO A 16 5.91 -34.58 33.86
CA PRO A 16 6.55 -34.53 32.55
C PRO A 16 7.84 -35.34 32.69
N CYS A 17 8.13 -36.20 31.72
CA CYS A 17 9.51 -36.62 31.58
C CYS A 17 10.28 -35.32 31.40
N MET A 18 11.25 -35.04 32.28
CA MET A 18 12.23 -34.03 31.96
C MET A 18 12.87 -34.52 30.67
N ALA A 19 12.61 -33.81 29.57
CA ALA A 19 13.43 -33.95 28.39
C ALA A 19 14.87 -33.72 28.85
N HIS A 20 15.76 -34.65 28.53
CA HIS A 20 17.18 -34.36 28.66
C HIS A 20 17.47 -33.40 27.51
N ALA A 21 18.02 -32.23 27.84
CA ALA A 21 18.68 -31.36 26.89
C ALA A 21 19.53 -32.20 25.93
N ALA A 22 19.22 -32.19 24.64
CA ALA A 22 19.97 -32.98 23.67
C ALA A 22 21.05 -32.11 23.05
N THR A 23 22.30 -32.51 23.25
CA THR A 23 23.46 -31.94 22.58
C THR A 23 24.31 -33.06 21.97
N GLY A 24 25.09 -32.73 20.95
CA GLY A 24 25.93 -33.70 20.26
C GLY A 24 27.06 -33.08 19.44
N GLY A 25 27.83 -33.96 18.80
CA GLY A 25 29.14 -33.62 18.26
C GLY A 25 30.23 -33.51 19.35
N PRO A 26 31.35 -32.84 19.06
CA PRO A 26 31.75 -32.40 17.74
C PRO A 26 31.90 -33.58 16.78
N ASP A 27 31.54 -33.40 15.51
CA ASP A 27 31.84 -34.37 14.46
C ASP A 27 33.35 -34.38 14.09
N SER A 28 33.76 -35.11 13.04
CA SER A 28 35.18 -35.16 12.64
C SER A 28 35.73 -33.90 11.98
N PHE A 29 34.88 -32.92 11.65
CA PHE A 29 35.28 -31.58 11.21
C PHE A 29 35.33 -30.61 12.41
N GLY A 30 34.33 -30.70 13.28
CA GLY A 30 34.21 -29.93 14.51
C GLY A 30 32.80 -29.38 14.80
N TYR A 31 31.78 -29.68 13.99
CA TYR A 31 30.42 -29.18 14.22
C TYR A 31 29.79 -29.83 15.45
N THR A 32 29.29 -29.00 16.37
CA THR A 32 28.40 -29.41 17.47
C THR A 32 26.94 -29.11 17.12
N TRP A 33 26.02 -29.74 17.84
CA TRP A 33 24.60 -29.42 17.76
C TRP A 33 23.93 -29.41 19.13
N ALA A 34 22.86 -28.62 19.25
CA ALA A 34 22.01 -28.57 20.42
C ALA A 34 20.55 -28.35 19.99
N ASP A 35 19.60 -29.01 20.65
CA ASP A 35 18.17 -28.78 20.44
C ASP A 35 17.59 -27.75 21.41
N SER A 36 16.41 -27.24 21.09
CA SER A 36 15.68 -26.22 21.87
C SER A 36 15.20 -26.70 23.26
N SER A 37 15.65 -27.87 23.74
CA SER A 37 15.53 -28.29 25.13
C SER A 37 16.82 -28.14 25.95
N SER A 38 17.91 -27.72 25.29
CA SER A 38 19.20 -27.34 25.87
C SER A 38 19.32 -25.81 26.03
N SER A 39 20.19 -25.35 26.93
CA SER A 39 20.59 -23.93 27.03
C SER A 39 21.36 -23.46 25.80
N GLU A 40 22.19 -24.34 25.25
CA GLU A 40 23.03 -24.08 24.07
C GLU A 40 22.25 -24.19 22.74
N GLY A 41 20.96 -24.51 22.81
CA GLY A 41 20.12 -24.73 21.64
C GLY A 41 19.34 -23.48 21.25
N PRO A 42 19.00 -23.32 19.97
CA PRO A 42 18.24 -22.17 19.51
C PRO A 42 16.80 -22.24 20.03
N SER A 43 16.20 -21.06 20.23
CA SER A 43 14.75 -20.97 20.47
C SER A 43 13.98 -21.29 19.18
N PHE A 44 12.77 -21.83 19.31
CA PHE A 44 11.92 -22.05 18.14
C PHE A 44 11.41 -20.72 17.57
N ASN A 45 11.78 -20.45 16.32
CA ASN A 45 11.44 -19.24 15.58
C ASN A 45 11.17 -19.58 14.11
N TYR A 46 9.91 -19.83 13.77
CA TYR A 46 9.51 -20.17 12.41
C TYR A 46 9.34 -18.91 11.54
N LEU A 47 10.04 -18.85 10.39
CA LEU A 47 10.16 -17.65 9.57
C LEU A 47 9.74 -17.97 8.13
N PHE A 48 8.68 -17.33 7.65
CA PHE A 48 8.24 -17.53 6.25
C PHE A 48 9.31 -17.08 5.27
N ALA A 49 9.71 -17.95 4.35
CA ALA A 49 10.72 -17.62 3.35
C ALA A 49 10.20 -16.54 2.39
N PRO A 50 10.94 -15.42 2.15
CA PRO A 50 10.43 -14.27 1.39
C PRO A 50 10.36 -14.48 -0.13
N GLY A 51 10.55 -15.71 -0.61
CA GLY A 51 10.51 -16.08 -2.03
C GLY A 51 9.11 -16.45 -2.52
N SER A 52 8.98 -16.65 -3.83
CA SER A 52 7.83 -17.40 -4.37
C SER A 52 8.03 -18.89 -4.14
N ASP A 53 6.94 -19.66 -4.29
CA ASP A 53 7.00 -21.11 -4.45
C ASP A 53 8.01 -21.46 -5.57
N LEU A 54 8.83 -22.47 -5.31
CA LEU A 54 9.81 -23.01 -6.25
C LEU A 54 9.17 -23.94 -7.29
N GLU A 55 7.88 -24.27 -7.15
CA GLU A 55 7.08 -25.14 -8.02
C GLU A 55 7.74 -26.53 -8.23
N LEU A 56 8.32 -27.11 -7.17
CA LEU A 56 8.98 -28.42 -7.23
C LEU A 56 7.97 -29.56 -7.42
N ASP A 57 8.23 -30.42 -8.41
CA ASP A 57 7.55 -31.71 -8.56
C ASP A 57 8.08 -32.74 -7.52
N ASP A 58 7.42 -33.91 -7.44
CA ASP A 58 7.95 -35.13 -6.82
C ASP A 58 9.36 -35.46 -7.35
N ASP A 59 10.29 -35.73 -6.43
CA ASP A 59 11.70 -36.03 -6.74
C ASP A 59 12.36 -34.92 -7.63
N ASP A 60 12.21 -33.63 -7.29
CA ASP A 60 12.78 -32.47 -8.03
C ASP A 60 13.63 -31.50 -7.17
N THR A 61 14.38 -30.60 -7.82
CA THR A 61 15.30 -29.65 -7.17
C THR A 61 15.41 -28.29 -7.87
N ALA A 62 15.49 -27.20 -7.11
CA ALA A 62 15.80 -25.85 -7.60
C ALA A 62 17.15 -25.35 -7.06
N VAL A 63 17.82 -24.47 -7.80
CA VAL A 63 19.03 -23.76 -7.35
C VAL A 63 18.63 -22.35 -6.92
N VAL A 64 19.06 -21.95 -5.73
CA VAL A 64 18.69 -20.67 -5.11
C VAL A 64 19.95 -19.96 -4.63
N ASP A 65 20.04 -18.64 -4.85
CA ASP A 65 21.11 -17.79 -4.32
C ASP A 65 20.91 -17.60 -2.80
N ILE A 66 21.96 -17.78 -2.00
CA ILE A 66 21.94 -17.59 -0.53
C ILE A 66 21.84 -16.10 -0.17
N GLY A 67 22.30 -15.23 -1.07
CA GLY A 67 22.39 -13.77 -0.87
C GLY A 67 23.67 -13.30 -0.20
N PHE A 68 24.39 -14.19 0.49
CA PHE A 68 25.70 -13.98 1.11
C PHE A 68 26.62 -15.20 0.88
N ASP A 69 27.90 -15.06 1.22
CA ASP A 69 28.86 -16.18 1.23
C ASP A 69 28.76 -16.88 2.59
N PHE A 70 28.23 -18.11 2.64
CA PHE A 70 28.06 -18.93 3.84
C PHE A 70 29.15 -20.01 3.92
N GLU A 71 29.84 -20.13 5.05
CA GLU A 71 30.87 -21.14 5.29
C GLU A 71 30.28 -22.44 5.86
N PHE A 72 30.28 -23.51 5.06
CA PHE A 72 29.83 -24.83 5.47
C PHE A 72 30.98 -25.82 5.34
N TYR A 73 31.36 -26.48 6.45
CA TYR A 73 32.50 -27.40 6.50
C TYR A 73 33.80 -26.82 5.87
N GLY A 74 34.12 -25.57 6.19
CA GLY A 74 35.35 -24.90 5.74
C GLY A 74 35.34 -24.51 4.26
N THR A 75 34.17 -24.49 3.62
CA THR A 75 34.00 -24.09 2.21
C THR A 75 32.91 -23.02 2.11
N LEU A 76 33.22 -21.92 1.44
CA LEU A 76 32.26 -20.84 1.17
C LEU A 76 31.34 -21.20 0.00
N TYR A 77 30.03 -21.00 0.20
CA TYR A 77 28.98 -21.17 -0.79
C TYR A 77 28.13 -19.91 -0.89
N SER A 78 27.72 -19.57 -2.11
CA SER A 78 26.77 -18.48 -2.38
C SER A 78 25.44 -18.96 -2.97
N GLN A 79 25.32 -20.28 -3.20
CA GLN A 79 24.15 -20.94 -3.75
C GLN A 79 23.92 -22.30 -3.06
N VAL A 80 22.65 -22.65 -2.87
CA VAL A 80 22.22 -24.00 -2.47
C VAL A 80 21.31 -24.60 -3.52
N ARG A 81 21.17 -25.93 -3.48
CA ARG A 81 20.13 -26.68 -4.17
C ARG A 81 19.08 -27.13 -3.15
N VAL A 82 17.90 -26.53 -3.22
CA VAL A 82 16.70 -26.95 -2.47
C VAL A 82 16.03 -28.11 -3.21
N GLN A 83 15.48 -29.08 -2.48
CA GLN A 83 14.98 -30.35 -3.03
C GLN A 83 13.60 -30.66 -2.45
N SER A 84 12.75 -31.38 -3.19
CA SER A 84 11.44 -31.84 -2.72
C SER A 84 11.55 -32.57 -1.38
N ASN A 85 12.53 -33.48 -1.30
CA ASN A 85 12.77 -34.46 -0.23
C ASN A 85 13.38 -33.87 1.07
N GLY A 86 12.93 -32.69 1.50
CA GLY A 86 13.20 -32.13 2.84
C GLY A 86 14.67 -31.83 3.19
N ALA A 87 15.49 -31.51 2.18
CA ALA A 87 16.92 -31.26 2.36
C ALA A 87 17.52 -30.27 1.33
N ILE A 88 18.53 -29.51 1.75
CA ILE A 88 19.38 -28.70 0.87
C ILE A 88 20.74 -29.37 0.63
N THR A 89 21.35 -29.12 -0.53
CA THR A 89 22.75 -29.51 -0.82
C THR A 89 23.57 -28.32 -1.31
N PHE A 90 24.87 -28.33 -1.03
CA PHE A 90 25.78 -27.23 -1.37
C PHE A 90 26.70 -27.60 -2.54
N GLY A 91 26.91 -26.65 -3.45
CA GLY A 91 27.85 -26.75 -4.58
C GLY A 91 27.31 -27.35 -5.88
N ASP A 92 28.18 -27.41 -6.90
CA ASP A 92 27.85 -27.71 -8.31
C ASP A 92 27.41 -29.16 -8.61
N SER A 93 27.28 -30.03 -7.62
CA SER A 93 26.92 -31.43 -7.84
C SER A 93 25.48 -31.57 -8.34
N SER A 94 25.30 -32.19 -9.51
CA SER A 94 23.98 -32.48 -10.09
C SER A 94 23.30 -33.72 -9.47
N SER A 95 23.67 -34.08 -8.24
CA SER A 95 23.17 -35.25 -7.52
C SER A 95 22.11 -34.83 -6.51
N GLN A 96 20.88 -34.80 -6.98
CA GLN A 96 19.69 -34.88 -6.15
C GLN A 96 19.81 -36.05 -5.16
N LEU A 97 19.42 -35.82 -3.92
CA LEU A 97 19.30 -36.84 -2.90
C LEU A 97 18.12 -37.77 -3.21
N PRO A 98 18.28 -39.09 -3.15
CA PRO A 98 17.18 -40.02 -3.40
C PRO A 98 16.05 -39.85 -2.39
N TYR A 99 14.82 -40.11 -2.82
CA TYR A 99 13.64 -40.25 -1.95
C TYR A 99 13.87 -41.21 -0.76
N TYR A 100 14.61 -42.30 -0.98
CA TYR A 100 15.04 -43.18 0.10
C TYR A 100 16.22 -42.54 0.85
N ASN A 101 15.94 -42.02 2.04
CA ASN A 101 16.97 -41.50 2.93
C ASN A 101 17.99 -42.57 3.36
N SER A 102 19.10 -42.12 3.95
CA SER A 102 20.16 -43.00 4.44
C SER A 102 20.24 -42.99 5.96
N CYS A 103 20.57 -44.14 6.53
CA CYS A 103 20.70 -44.37 7.96
C CYS A 103 21.94 -45.24 8.28
N PRO A 104 23.04 -44.68 8.83
CA PRO A 104 23.28 -43.25 9.11
C PRO A 104 23.30 -42.39 7.83
N MET A 105 23.35 -41.06 7.98
CA MET A 105 23.40 -40.16 6.82
C MET A 105 24.61 -40.47 5.93
N GLU A 106 24.35 -40.60 4.63
CA GLU A 106 25.38 -40.78 3.60
C GLU A 106 24.95 -39.98 2.36
N SER A 107 25.78 -39.03 1.94
CA SER A 107 25.61 -38.23 0.73
C SER A 107 26.96 -38.12 0.00
N SER A 108 26.95 -37.95 -1.32
CA SER A 108 28.16 -37.61 -2.09
C SER A 108 28.44 -36.11 -2.16
N SER A 109 27.55 -35.30 -1.59
CA SER A 109 27.53 -33.85 -1.64
C SER A 109 27.32 -33.30 -0.23
N PRO A 110 27.88 -32.14 0.13
CA PRO A 110 27.55 -31.49 1.38
C PRO A 110 26.05 -31.22 1.46
N VAL A 111 25.46 -31.52 2.61
CA VAL A 111 24.01 -31.62 2.83
C VAL A 111 23.64 -31.04 4.18
N ALA A 112 22.51 -30.34 4.23
CA ALA A 112 21.78 -30.07 5.46
C ALA A 112 20.33 -30.54 5.27
N ALA A 113 19.88 -31.43 6.14
CA ALA A 113 18.60 -32.12 6.04
C ALA A 113 17.78 -31.91 7.32
N PRO A 114 16.86 -30.93 7.35
CA PRO A 114 15.90 -30.79 8.45
C PRO A 114 14.93 -31.98 8.50
N PHE A 115 14.55 -32.57 7.36
CA PHE A 115 13.59 -33.68 7.30
C PHE A 115 13.77 -34.52 6.02
N TRP A 116 14.90 -35.20 5.84
CA TRP A 116 15.11 -35.97 4.61
C TRP A 116 14.26 -37.25 4.61
N ASP A 117 13.21 -37.23 3.80
CA ASP A 117 12.25 -38.32 3.55
C ASP A 117 11.61 -38.16 2.15
N ASP A 118 10.73 -39.08 1.76
CA ASP A 118 10.01 -39.16 0.49
C ASP A 118 8.87 -38.09 0.42
N LEU A 119 9.22 -36.80 0.25
CA LEU A 119 8.26 -35.68 0.24
C LEU A 119 7.84 -35.27 -1.18
N ASP A 120 6.54 -35.05 -1.39
CA ASP A 120 5.90 -34.71 -2.67
C ASP A 120 5.14 -33.37 -2.58
N PRO A 121 5.80 -32.23 -2.88
CA PRO A 121 5.15 -30.92 -2.91
C PRO A 121 4.07 -30.80 -4.00
N SER A 122 4.16 -31.60 -5.09
CA SER A 122 3.21 -31.54 -6.21
C SER A 122 1.79 -32.00 -5.84
N ASN A 123 1.68 -32.77 -4.75
CA ASN A 123 0.43 -33.30 -4.21
C ASN A 123 -0.11 -32.47 -3.02
N SER A 124 0.64 -31.48 -2.53
CA SER A 124 0.20 -30.57 -1.46
C SER A 124 -0.97 -29.68 -1.89
N SER A 125 -2.02 -29.65 -1.08
CA SER A 125 -3.27 -28.97 -1.44
C SER A 125 -3.31 -27.47 -1.15
N SER A 126 -2.37 -26.98 -0.32
CA SER A 126 -2.22 -25.57 0.08
C SER A 126 -0.78 -25.22 0.51
N GLY A 127 0.18 -26.10 0.22
CA GLY A 127 1.58 -26.01 0.62
C GLY A 127 2.51 -25.99 -0.60
N GLY A 128 3.81 -25.86 -0.34
CA GLY A 128 4.85 -25.74 -1.37
C GLY A 128 6.25 -25.66 -0.76
N VAL A 129 7.26 -25.46 -1.62
CA VAL A 129 8.65 -25.28 -1.17
C VAL A 129 9.09 -23.87 -1.52
N TYR A 130 9.51 -23.11 -0.50
CA TYR A 130 9.83 -21.68 -0.60
C TYR A 130 11.29 -21.48 -0.20
N ALA A 131 11.96 -20.49 -0.80
CA ALA A 131 13.32 -20.13 -0.38
C ALA A 131 13.64 -18.66 -0.67
N GLY A 132 14.40 -18.03 0.22
CA GLY A 132 14.82 -16.64 0.06
C GLY A 132 15.61 -16.11 1.25
N THR A 133 16.21 -14.94 1.08
CA THR A 133 17.03 -14.27 2.10
C THR A 133 16.26 -13.10 2.72
N THR A 134 16.26 -13.01 4.05
CA THR A 134 15.71 -11.89 4.82
C THR A 134 16.81 -11.19 5.64
N GLY A 135 16.47 -10.05 6.25
CA GLY A 135 17.38 -9.23 7.05
C GLY A 135 18.34 -8.35 6.22
N VAL A 136 19.29 -7.73 6.91
CA VAL A 136 20.30 -6.81 6.34
C VAL A 136 21.71 -7.26 6.72
N ALA A 137 22.68 -7.04 5.83
CA ALA A 137 24.07 -7.42 6.09
C ALA A 137 24.64 -6.62 7.28
N PRO A 138 25.40 -7.25 8.21
CA PRO A 138 25.99 -8.59 8.14
C PRO A 138 25.15 -9.71 8.79
N ASN A 139 23.88 -9.46 9.13
CA ASN A 139 23.03 -10.36 9.91
C ASN A 139 21.87 -10.93 9.08
N ARG A 140 22.10 -11.27 7.81
CA ARG A 140 21.07 -11.88 6.96
C ARG A 140 20.84 -13.34 7.33
N ILE A 141 19.60 -13.79 7.06
CA ILE A 141 19.20 -15.18 7.22
C ILE A 141 18.69 -15.67 5.87
N PHE A 142 19.28 -16.75 5.35
CA PHE A 142 18.72 -17.49 4.22
C PHE A 142 17.79 -18.59 4.76
N ILE A 143 16.58 -18.65 4.25
CA ILE A 143 15.55 -19.61 4.66
C ILE A 143 15.23 -20.49 3.45
N ALA A 144 15.19 -21.82 3.66
CA ALA A 144 14.50 -22.75 2.77
C ALA A 144 13.46 -23.54 3.57
N GLU A 145 12.22 -23.50 3.11
CA GLU A 145 11.02 -23.89 3.84
C GLU A 145 10.19 -24.90 3.02
N TRP A 146 9.77 -25.98 3.67
CA TRP A 146 8.77 -26.92 3.18
C TRP A 146 7.51 -26.67 4.02
N TRP A 147 6.55 -25.92 3.46
CA TRP A 147 5.33 -25.50 4.14
C TRP A 147 4.17 -26.38 3.71
N LEU A 148 3.53 -27.08 4.67
CA LEU A 148 2.43 -28.02 4.43
C LEU A 148 2.75 -29.01 3.28
N VAL A 149 3.96 -29.59 3.29
CA VAL A 149 4.43 -30.54 2.26
C VAL A 149 4.04 -31.97 2.62
N MET A 150 3.33 -32.67 1.73
CA MET A 150 2.88 -34.05 1.98
C MET A 150 4.00 -35.09 1.78
N ASN A 151 3.94 -36.17 2.57
CA ASN A 151 4.76 -37.37 2.33
C ASN A 151 4.14 -38.20 1.17
N PHE A 152 4.98 -38.82 0.33
CA PHE A 152 4.56 -39.44 -0.93
C PHE A 152 3.57 -40.59 -0.70
N GLY A 153 2.34 -40.39 -1.17
CA GLY A 153 1.28 -41.40 -1.13
C GLY A 153 0.47 -41.44 0.17
N ASP A 154 0.77 -40.58 1.15
CA ASP A 154 0.00 -40.38 2.38
C ASP A 154 -0.84 -39.09 2.32
N THR A 155 -1.39 -38.64 3.46
CA THR A 155 -2.30 -37.48 3.55
C THR A 155 -1.93 -36.46 4.61
N GLY A 156 -0.98 -36.76 5.50
CA GLY A 156 -0.41 -35.80 6.42
C GLY A 156 0.68 -34.99 5.73
N ASP A 157 0.90 -33.80 6.26
CA ASP A 157 1.89 -32.85 5.78
C ASP A 157 2.86 -32.43 6.89
N VAL A 158 4.00 -31.87 6.48
CA VAL A 158 5.07 -31.41 7.36
C VAL A 158 5.34 -29.94 7.09
N SER A 159 5.62 -29.17 8.15
CA SER A 159 6.02 -27.77 8.05
C SER A 159 7.38 -27.57 8.74
N VAL A 160 8.43 -27.54 7.94
CA VAL A 160 9.84 -27.51 8.39
C VAL A 160 10.68 -26.54 7.56
N GLN A 161 11.73 -26.01 8.16
CA GLN A 161 12.66 -25.10 7.48
C GLN A 161 14.11 -25.35 7.89
N VAL A 162 15.04 -24.91 7.05
CA VAL A 162 16.44 -24.67 7.40
C VAL A 162 16.74 -23.18 7.26
N GLN A 163 17.37 -22.61 8.28
CA GLN A 163 17.93 -21.26 8.29
C GLN A 163 19.46 -21.34 8.22
N LEU A 164 20.08 -20.47 7.43
CA LEU A 164 21.53 -20.25 7.41
C LEU A 164 21.79 -18.80 7.85
N HIS A 165 22.70 -18.58 8.80
CA HIS A 165 22.92 -17.26 9.41
C HIS A 165 24.25 -16.66 8.94
N GLU A 166 24.22 -15.39 8.48
CA GLU A 166 25.40 -14.71 7.90
C GLU A 166 26.48 -14.36 8.93
N ALA A 167 26.09 -14.07 10.18
CA ALA A 167 26.97 -13.45 11.17
C ALA A 167 28.13 -14.37 11.62
N ASP A 168 27.86 -15.66 11.76
CA ASP A 168 28.74 -16.67 12.38
C ASP A 168 28.79 -18.01 11.63
N ASN A 169 27.99 -18.17 10.57
CA ASN A 169 27.84 -19.37 9.75
C ASN A 169 27.27 -20.60 10.49
N HIS A 170 26.48 -20.39 11.56
CA HIS A 170 25.64 -21.48 12.09
C HIS A 170 24.40 -21.69 11.19
N LEU A 171 23.76 -22.85 11.36
CA LEU A 171 22.48 -23.15 10.73
C LEU A 171 21.50 -23.74 11.73
N GLU A 172 20.20 -23.51 11.51
CA GLU A 172 19.13 -23.98 12.37
C GLU A 172 18.09 -24.77 11.57
N PHE A 173 17.55 -25.83 12.15
CA PHE A 173 16.33 -26.49 11.68
C PHE A 173 15.19 -26.14 12.61
N HIS A 174 14.02 -25.77 12.06
CA HIS A 174 12.82 -25.50 12.86
C HIS A 174 11.64 -26.33 12.39
N TYR A 175 10.85 -26.81 13.35
CA TYR A 175 9.76 -27.76 13.17
C TYR A 175 8.43 -27.11 13.62
N GLN A 176 7.67 -26.56 12.68
CA GLN A 176 6.36 -25.95 12.96
C GLN A 176 5.27 -27.01 13.09
N ASP A 177 5.32 -28.05 12.27
CA ASP A 177 4.41 -29.19 12.32
C ASP A 177 5.15 -30.47 11.87
N VAL A 178 5.13 -31.51 12.70
CA VAL A 178 5.63 -32.85 12.42
C VAL A 178 4.64 -33.97 12.81
N ASP A 179 3.35 -33.65 12.94
CA ASP A 179 2.26 -34.63 13.08
C ASP A 179 1.66 -34.94 11.70
N LEU A 180 2.14 -36.02 11.06
CA LEU A 180 1.71 -36.43 9.72
C LEU A 180 0.41 -37.26 9.77
N ASP A 181 -0.38 -37.16 10.86
CA ASP A 181 -1.58 -37.97 11.12
C ASP A 181 -1.28 -39.49 11.04
N SER A 182 0.00 -39.89 11.16
CA SER A 182 0.53 -41.20 10.79
C SER A 182 1.70 -41.63 11.67
N GLY A 183 1.39 -42.33 12.77
CA GLY A 183 2.36 -42.76 13.78
C GLY A 183 3.51 -43.69 13.36
N ASP A 184 3.65 -44.01 12.06
CA ASP A 184 4.84 -44.64 11.48
C ASP A 184 5.81 -43.61 10.83
N GLN A 185 5.41 -42.33 10.68
CA GLN A 185 6.16 -41.20 10.10
C GLN A 185 6.25 -39.98 11.04
N ASP A 186 5.26 -39.75 11.91
CA ASP A 186 5.22 -38.63 12.88
C ASP A 186 6.57 -38.40 13.60
N GLN A 187 6.88 -37.14 13.93
CA GLN A 187 8.04 -36.76 14.77
C GLN A 187 9.39 -37.16 14.15
N GLY A 188 9.44 -37.39 12.83
CA GLY A 188 10.63 -37.86 12.11
C GLY A 188 10.86 -39.38 12.22
N ALA A 189 9.83 -40.18 12.50
CA ALA A 189 9.94 -41.63 12.62
C ALA A 189 10.47 -42.34 11.35
N SER A 190 10.25 -41.74 10.17
CA SER A 190 10.77 -42.20 8.88
C SER A 190 11.96 -41.38 8.35
N ALA A 191 12.16 -40.15 8.85
CA ALA A 191 13.12 -39.19 8.29
C ALA A 191 14.58 -39.41 8.76
N THR A 192 15.53 -38.81 8.03
CA THR A 192 16.92 -38.63 8.46
C THR A 192 17.17 -37.14 8.66
N ILE A 193 17.69 -36.77 9.83
CA ILE A 193 17.90 -35.37 10.25
C ILE A 193 19.37 -35.19 10.61
N GLY A 194 20.05 -34.24 9.98
CA GLY A 194 21.50 -34.06 10.15
C GLY A 194 22.15 -33.14 9.13
N ILE A 195 23.48 -33.03 9.25
CA ILE A 195 24.36 -32.31 8.32
C ILE A 195 25.56 -33.19 7.91
N GLY A 196 26.24 -32.82 6.83
CA GLY A 196 27.55 -33.41 6.48
C GLY A 196 28.22 -32.80 5.25
N ASP A 197 29.51 -33.07 5.05
CA ASP A 197 30.31 -32.61 3.89
C ASP A 197 30.43 -33.66 2.76
N GLY A 198 29.84 -34.83 2.94
CA GLY A 198 29.99 -35.99 2.05
C GLY A 198 31.09 -36.99 2.48
N VAL A 199 31.74 -36.76 3.62
CA VAL A 199 32.77 -37.61 4.25
C VAL A 199 32.57 -37.70 5.76
N THR A 200 32.29 -36.57 6.39
CA THR A 200 31.86 -36.36 7.78
C THR A 200 30.36 -36.11 7.79
N PHE A 201 29.67 -36.68 8.78
CA PHE A 201 28.23 -36.47 9.02
C PHE A 201 27.98 -36.30 10.52
N SER A 202 26.99 -35.47 10.85
CA SER A 202 26.49 -35.21 12.19
C SER A 202 24.98 -35.44 12.19
N ASP A 203 24.58 -36.71 12.39
CA ASP A 203 23.19 -37.14 12.51
C ASP A 203 22.61 -36.70 13.86
N TYR A 204 21.47 -36.00 13.85
CA TYR A 204 20.63 -35.81 15.05
C TYR A 204 19.70 -37.00 15.25
N SER A 205 18.98 -37.39 14.19
CA SER A 205 18.09 -38.56 14.20
C SER A 205 18.07 -39.26 12.85
N CYS A 206 17.68 -40.53 12.87
CA CYS A 206 17.58 -41.36 11.68
C CYS A 206 16.50 -42.43 11.93
N ASN A 207 15.43 -42.42 11.13
CA ASN A 207 14.27 -43.30 11.23
C ASN A 207 13.79 -43.49 12.69
N THR A 208 13.67 -42.38 13.44
CA THR A 208 13.34 -42.39 14.87
C THR A 208 12.59 -41.10 15.24
N ALA A 209 11.39 -41.24 15.83
CA ALA A 209 10.59 -40.15 16.36
C ALA A 209 11.34 -39.37 17.46
N GLN A 210 11.96 -38.24 17.12
CA GLN A 210 12.81 -37.42 18.02
C GLN A 210 12.56 -35.91 17.90
N VAL A 211 11.90 -35.43 16.84
CA VAL A 211 11.51 -34.02 16.71
C VAL A 211 10.04 -33.82 17.12
N ALA A 212 9.65 -32.61 17.47
CA ALA A 212 8.28 -32.27 17.88
C ALA A 212 7.88 -30.88 17.33
N ASP A 213 6.59 -30.57 17.36
CA ASP A 213 6.11 -29.24 16.98
C ASP A 213 6.68 -28.17 17.92
N SER A 214 6.97 -26.99 17.37
CA SER A 214 7.61 -25.87 18.07
C SER A 214 8.99 -26.21 18.64
N MET A 215 9.78 -27.00 17.89
CA MET A 215 11.15 -27.37 18.24
C MET A 215 12.15 -26.76 17.25
N ALA A 216 13.37 -26.50 17.73
CA ALA A 216 14.50 -26.12 16.89
C ALA A 216 15.76 -26.94 17.21
N ILE A 217 16.68 -27.03 16.24
CA ILE A 217 17.99 -27.69 16.35
C ILE A 217 19.03 -26.80 15.69
N GLY A 218 20.01 -26.33 16.46
CA GLY A 218 21.14 -25.54 15.96
C GLY A 218 22.35 -26.41 15.68
N TYR A 219 23.07 -26.13 14.60
CA TYR A 219 24.37 -26.72 14.26
C TYR A 219 25.41 -25.62 14.19
N PHE A 220 26.39 -25.68 15.09
CA PHE A 220 27.36 -24.63 15.31
C PHE A 220 28.73 -25.05 14.76
N PRO A 221 29.39 -24.21 13.95
CA PRO A 221 30.73 -24.50 13.44
C PRO A 221 31.77 -24.51 14.57
N PRO A 222 32.91 -25.20 14.40
CA PRO A 222 33.96 -25.21 15.40
C PRO A 222 34.53 -23.80 15.64
N ILE A 223 34.53 -23.36 16.90
CA ILE A 223 35.10 -22.08 17.31
C ILE A 223 36.57 -21.98 16.86
N ASP A 224 36.92 -20.82 16.28
CA ASP A 224 38.13 -20.66 15.48
C ASP A 224 39.41 -20.88 16.29
N GLY A 225 40.02 -22.04 16.09
CA GLY A 225 41.10 -22.60 16.93
C GLY A 225 41.09 -24.13 17.05
N ALA A 226 39.94 -24.79 16.84
CA ALA A 226 39.82 -26.25 16.90
C ALA A 226 40.16 -26.98 15.57
N ALA A 227 40.08 -26.29 14.43
CA ALA A 227 40.34 -26.87 13.11
C ALA A 227 41.83 -27.23 12.92
N THR A 228 42.19 -28.50 13.17
CA THR A 228 43.54 -29.03 12.91
C THR A 228 43.82 -29.28 11.43
N GLY A 229 43.71 -28.23 10.61
CA GLY A 229 44.04 -28.21 9.19
C GLY A 229 45.54 -28.40 8.95
N SER A 230 45.93 -29.63 8.59
CA SER A 230 47.32 -29.99 8.29
C SER A 230 47.88 -29.34 7.02
N GLY A 231 48.36 -28.11 7.16
CA GLY A 231 49.63 -27.63 6.62
C GLY A 231 49.70 -27.30 5.12
N GLY A 232 50.17 -26.08 4.82
CA GLY A 232 50.47 -25.74 3.43
C GLY A 232 50.87 -24.32 3.09
N ASP A 233 51.61 -23.58 3.94
CA ASP A 233 52.30 -22.38 3.41
C ASP A 233 53.78 -22.28 3.80
N THR A 234 54.56 -21.78 2.85
CA THR A 234 56.04 -21.80 2.83
C THR A 234 56.60 -20.40 2.77
N ALA A 235 56.76 -19.77 3.93
CA ALA A 235 57.60 -18.60 4.14
C ALA A 235 58.15 -18.63 5.58
N GLY A 236 59.39 -18.27 5.88
CA GLY A 236 60.51 -17.91 5.00
C GLY A 236 61.81 -17.92 5.80
N ASP A 237 62.92 -18.24 5.14
CA ASP A 237 64.27 -18.28 5.72
C ASP A 237 64.69 -16.95 6.38
N VAL A 238 64.86 -16.96 7.70
CA VAL A 238 65.79 -16.06 8.41
C VAL A 238 66.54 -16.86 9.47
N THR A 239 67.72 -17.38 9.11
CA THR A 239 68.74 -17.74 10.11
C THR A 239 69.36 -16.46 10.69
N ASP A 240 69.18 -16.21 11.98
CA ASP A 240 70.17 -15.44 12.74
C ASP A 240 70.75 -16.30 13.88
N ASP A 241 71.95 -16.78 13.58
CA ASP A 241 72.93 -17.32 14.51
C ASP A 241 73.47 -16.16 15.36
N ASP A 242 73.19 -16.15 16.67
CA ASP A 242 74.14 -15.55 17.58
C ASP A 242 74.31 -16.39 18.85
N SER A 243 75.57 -16.75 19.08
CA SER A 243 75.99 -17.68 20.12
C SER A 243 76.43 -16.92 21.37
N ASP A 244 75.95 -17.34 22.55
CA ASP A 244 76.74 -17.15 23.77
C ASP A 244 76.90 -18.46 24.56
N THR A 245 78.04 -18.55 25.24
CA THR A 245 78.66 -19.78 25.72
C THR A 245 78.56 -19.90 27.24
N GLY A 246 77.89 -20.94 27.73
CA GLY A 246 77.63 -21.12 29.17
C GLY A 246 77.73 -22.57 29.64
N SER A 247 78.95 -23.10 29.78
CA SER A 247 79.21 -24.46 30.28
C SER A 247 78.68 -24.69 31.70
N GLY A 248 77.78 -25.67 31.90
CA GLY A 248 77.21 -25.96 33.23
C GLY A 248 76.55 -27.34 33.37
N GLY A 249 77.26 -28.43 33.04
CA GLY A 249 76.75 -29.79 33.27
C GLY A 249 76.86 -30.21 34.74
N THR A 250 75.73 -30.36 35.44
CA THR A 250 75.63 -31.06 36.73
C THR A 250 74.42 -31.98 36.74
N THR A 251 74.63 -33.23 37.19
CA THR A 251 73.58 -34.23 37.41
C THR A 251 72.78 -33.92 38.67
N ASP A 252 71.46 -33.85 38.53
CA ASP A 252 70.44 -33.84 39.59
C ASP A 252 69.19 -34.44 38.90
N ASP A 253 68.73 -35.67 39.14
CA ASP A 253 68.64 -36.45 40.39
C ASP A 253 67.78 -35.78 41.47
N THR A 254 66.84 -34.91 41.03
CA THR A 254 65.66 -34.56 41.83
C THR A 254 64.68 -35.74 41.91
N PRO A 255 64.11 -36.04 43.09
CA PRO A 255 63.18 -37.16 43.24
C PRO A 255 61.83 -36.86 42.59
N ALA A 256 61.07 -37.91 42.26
CA ALA A 256 59.63 -37.79 42.01
C ALA A 256 58.96 -37.02 43.18
N PRO A 257 57.98 -36.15 42.90
CA PRO A 257 57.32 -35.37 43.95
C PRO A 257 56.72 -36.30 45.00
N PRO A 258 56.70 -35.89 46.29
CA PRO A 258 56.01 -36.67 47.31
C PRO A 258 54.53 -36.79 46.93
N PRO A 259 53.88 -37.93 47.18
CA PRO A 259 52.43 -38.02 46.99
C PRO A 259 51.76 -36.93 47.83
N ALA A 260 50.87 -36.16 47.19
CA ALA A 260 50.06 -35.16 47.87
C ALA A 260 49.28 -35.81 49.03
N PRO A 261 49.05 -35.08 50.13
CA PRO A 261 48.25 -35.61 51.23
C PRO A 261 46.81 -35.82 50.75
N LEU A 262 46.27 -37.01 51.01
CA LEU A 262 44.83 -37.26 51.01
C LEU A 262 44.17 -36.30 52.02
N ASP A 263 43.48 -35.28 51.52
CA ASP A 263 42.01 -35.18 51.58
C ASP A 263 41.53 -33.81 51.05
N CYS A 264 41.64 -33.60 49.75
CA CYS A 264 40.58 -32.97 48.96
C CYS A 264 40.44 -33.78 47.66
N ILE A 265 39.25 -33.84 47.10
CA ILE A 265 39.04 -34.36 45.75
C ILE A 265 39.01 -33.12 44.86
N ASP A 266 39.77 -33.23 43.78
CA ASP A 266 39.81 -32.37 42.61
C ASP A 266 39.21 -33.28 41.53
N THR A 267 38.00 -32.96 41.06
CA THR A 267 37.12 -33.90 40.36
C THR A 267 37.25 -33.78 38.84
N ASP A 268 37.41 -32.55 38.38
CA ASP A 268 37.41 -32.03 37.01
C ASP A 268 38.80 -31.59 36.53
N LEU A 269 39.76 -31.44 37.47
CA LEU A 269 41.20 -31.24 37.24
C LEU A 269 41.62 -29.80 36.92
N ASP A 270 40.87 -28.81 37.42
CA ASP A 270 41.19 -27.38 37.35
C ASP A 270 42.38 -27.01 38.28
N GLY A 271 42.53 -27.73 39.39
CA GLY A 271 43.57 -27.58 40.41
C GLY A 271 43.09 -27.03 41.77
N GLN A 272 41.79 -26.88 41.99
CA GLN A 272 41.17 -26.48 43.24
C GLN A 272 40.73 -27.71 44.06
N CYS A 273 39.98 -27.46 45.12
CA CYS A 273 39.47 -28.48 46.04
C CYS A 273 37.96 -28.26 46.23
N GLN A 274 37.21 -29.36 46.31
CA GLN A 274 35.76 -29.45 46.63
C GLN A 274 35.23 -28.64 47.85
N ASP A 275 36.10 -27.98 48.62
CA ASP A 275 35.73 -27.12 49.76
C ASP A 275 35.99 -25.62 49.53
N THR A 276 36.47 -25.26 48.34
CA THR A 276 36.78 -23.90 47.90
C THR A 276 36.26 -23.61 46.50
N ASP A 277 36.19 -24.64 45.65
CA ASP A 277 35.49 -24.69 44.37
C ASP A 277 33.96 -24.52 44.56
N CYS A 278 33.28 -23.90 43.59
CA CYS A 278 31.83 -23.71 43.59
C CYS A 278 31.06 -24.59 42.59
N ASP A 279 31.73 -25.20 41.59
CA ASP A 279 31.17 -26.34 40.85
C ASP A 279 32.25 -27.40 40.53
N ASP A 280 32.33 -28.41 41.41
CA ASP A 280 33.24 -29.57 41.33
C ASP A 280 33.13 -30.42 40.04
N TRP A 281 32.48 -29.97 38.97
CA TRP A 281 32.30 -30.69 37.72
C TRP A 281 32.62 -29.87 36.47
N ASP A 282 32.89 -28.57 36.60
CA ASP A 282 33.26 -27.69 35.49
C ASP A 282 34.61 -26.99 35.74
N PRO A 283 35.69 -27.38 35.03
CA PRO A 283 37.02 -26.82 35.25
C PRO A 283 37.20 -25.38 34.73
N LEU A 284 36.12 -24.73 34.30
CA LEU A 284 36.05 -23.29 34.02
C LEU A 284 35.51 -22.47 35.20
N VAL A 285 34.83 -23.10 36.15
CA VAL A 285 34.22 -22.48 37.34
C VAL A 285 35.15 -22.67 38.54
N TYR A 286 35.86 -21.62 38.96
CA TYR A 286 36.80 -21.70 40.08
C TYR A 286 37.14 -20.35 40.71
N PRO A 287 37.57 -20.33 41.99
CA PRO A 287 38.05 -19.14 42.70
C PRO A 287 39.05 -18.27 41.91
N GLY A 288 38.58 -17.15 41.37
CA GLY A 288 39.37 -16.23 40.54
C GLY A 288 39.51 -16.62 39.07
N ALA A 289 38.55 -17.37 38.52
CA ALA A 289 38.30 -17.44 37.07
C ALA A 289 37.98 -16.04 36.49
N THR A 290 37.71 -15.98 35.20
CA THR A 290 37.17 -14.77 34.54
C THR A 290 35.70 -15.02 34.30
N GLU A 291 34.83 -14.10 34.73
CA GLU A 291 33.40 -14.19 34.41
C GLU A 291 33.20 -14.27 32.89
N VAL A 292 32.26 -15.10 32.51
CA VAL A 292 31.68 -15.27 31.19
C VAL A 292 30.18 -15.12 31.41
N CYS A 293 29.53 -14.31 30.57
CA CYS A 293 28.14 -13.91 30.77
C CYS A 293 27.21 -15.12 30.52
N ASP A 294 27.03 -15.98 31.53
CA ASP A 294 26.41 -17.30 31.47
C ASP A 294 25.43 -17.59 32.62
N GLY A 295 25.26 -16.64 33.55
CA GLY A 295 24.34 -16.76 34.68
C GLY A 295 24.91 -17.56 35.87
N PHE A 296 26.19 -17.92 35.85
CA PHE A 296 26.90 -18.56 36.95
C PHE A 296 27.98 -17.65 37.55
N ASP A 297 28.31 -17.89 38.82
CA ASP A 297 29.42 -17.25 39.55
C ASP A 297 30.72 -17.97 39.15
N ASN A 298 31.26 -17.73 37.94
CA ASN A 298 32.39 -18.53 37.44
C ASN A 298 33.62 -18.35 38.34
N ASN A 299 33.82 -17.18 38.93
CA ASN A 299 34.96 -16.85 39.78
C ASN A 299 34.77 -17.18 41.28
N CYS A 300 33.60 -17.68 41.67
CA CYS A 300 33.21 -18.06 43.02
C CYS A 300 33.33 -16.94 44.10
N ASP A 301 33.12 -15.66 43.76
CA ASP A 301 33.14 -14.54 44.74
C ASP A 301 31.78 -14.17 45.36
N GLY A 302 30.69 -14.70 44.79
CA GLY A 302 29.34 -14.65 45.36
C GLY A 302 28.41 -13.58 44.80
N GLN A 303 28.74 -13.03 43.63
CA GLN A 303 27.84 -12.31 42.72
C GLN A 303 27.77 -13.18 41.43
N VAL A 304 27.22 -12.67 40.34
CA VAL A 304 27.07 -13.41 39.07
C VAL A 304 27.31 -12.41 37.95
N ASP A 305 28.09 -12.78 36.93
CA ASP A 305 28.36 -11.99 35.73
C ASP A 305 28.89 -10.55 36.02
N GLU A 306 29.83 -10.40 36.97
CA GLU A 306 30.29 -9.05 37.35
C GLU A 306 31.00 -8.29 36.24
N GLY A 307 30.56 -7.04 36.03
CA GLY A 307 31.14 -6.14 35.03
C GLY A 307 30.48 -6.25 33.65
N TYR A 308 29.36 -6.96 33.58
CA TYR A 308 28.41 -6.98 32.46
C TYR A 308 27.09 -6.24 32.75
N ASP A 309 26.96 -5.65 33.96
CA ASP A 309 25.98 -4.65 34.40
C ASP A 309 26.78 -3.42 34.92
N LEU A 310 27.17 -2.52 34.03
CA LEU A 310 28.08 -1.39 34.29
C LEU A 310 27.38 -0.12 34.79
N ASP A 311 26.08 0.04 34.55
CA ASP A 311 25.29 1.20 35.02
C ASP A 311 24.32 0.91 36.19
N ASN A 312 24.04 -0.37 36.47
CA ASN A 312 23.21 -0.87 37.57
C ASN A 312 21.71 -0.56 37.47
N ASP A 313 21.15 -0.66 36.26
CA ASP A 313 19.71 -0.71 36.05
C ASP A 313 19.09 -2.10 36.34
N GLY A 314 19.89 -3.17 36.22
CA GLY A 314 19.50 -4.55 36.50
C GLY A 314 19.38 -5.46 35.27
N TRP A 315 19.74 -5.00 34.08
CA TRP A 315 19.99 -5.81 32.89
C TRP A 315 21.49 -5.91 32.65
N ALA A 316 21.95 -7.08 32.18
CA ALA A 316 23.33 -7.28 31.77
C ALA A 316 23.44 -7.40 30.25
N THR A 317 24.65 -7.23 29.71
CA THR A 317 24.92 -7.40 28.26
C THR A 317 24.45 -8.77 27.72
N CYS A 318 24.45 -9.84 28.54
CA CYS A 318 23.90 -11.14 28.15
C CYS A 318 22.39 -11.32 28.42
N ASP A 319 21.78 -10.50 29.26
CA ASP A 319 20.33 -10.50 29.47
C ASP A 319 19.59 -9.67 28.40
N GLY A 320 20.31 -9.13 27.41
CA GLY A 320 19.77 -8.40 26.27
C GLY A 320 19.98 -6.88 26.31
N ASP A 321 20.81 -6.36 27.20
CA ASP A 321 21.20 -4.94 27.18
C ASP A 321 22.07 -4.62 25.93
N CYS A 322 21.72 -3.56 25.21
CA CYS A 322 22.35 -3.11 23.98
C CYS A 322 23.40 -1.98 24.15
N ASP A 323 23.45 -1.27 25.29
CA ASP A 323 24.61 -0.49 25.76
C ASP A 323 24.60 -0.39 27.29
N ASP A 324 25.25 -1.36 27.93
CA ASP A 324 25.52 -1.57 29.37
C ASP A 324 26.00 -0.33 30.18
N GLN A 325 26.21 0.81 29.53
CA GLN A 325 26.56 2.09 30.14
C GLN A 325 25.43 3.15 30.11
N ASP A 326 24.27 2.85 29.51
CA ASP A 326 23.11 3.74 29.40
C ASP A 326 21.77 3.04 29.72
N TRP A 327 21.45 3.01 31.02
CA TRP A 327 20.22 2.59 31.72
C TRP A 327 18.86 2.92 31.09
N THR A 328 18.84 3.68 30.00
CA THR A 328 17.65 3.90 29.18
C THR A 328 17.42 2.78 28.16
N LEU A 329 18.47 2.08 27.72
CA LEU A 329 18.50 1.09 26.64
C LEU A 329 18.52 -0.34 27.21
N ARG A 330 17.37 -1.01 27.29
CA ARG A 330 17.24 -2.35 27.89
C ARG A 330 15.93 -3.05 27.49
N PRO A 331 15.85 -4.40 27.57
CA PRO A 331 14.67 -5.22 27.22
C PRO A 331 13.28 -4.86 27.76
N ASP A 332 13.16 -3.97 28.76
CA ASP A 332 11.87 -3.49 29.30
C ASP A 332 11.59 -2.00 29.09
N ALA A 333 12.43 -1.32 28.31
CA ALA A 333 12.14 0.05 27.89
C ALA A 333 10.91 0.12 26.99
N ALA A 334 10.38 1.32 26.87
CA ALA A 334 9.45 1.65 25.81
C ALA A 334 10.22 2.52 24.82
N GLU A 335 10.12 2.20 23.54
CA GLU A 335 10.66 3.03 22.47
C GLU A 335 10.21 4.48 22.59
N ILE A 336 11.07 5.37 22.12
CA ILE A 336 10.82 6.79 21.92
C ILE A 336 11.45 7.21 20.59
N CYS A 337 10.74 7.99 19.78
CA CYS A 337 11.19 8.48 18.47
C CYS A 337 12.55 9.24 18.50
N ASP A 338 13.68 8.53 18.55
CA ASP A 338 15.03 9.08 18.52
C ASP A 338 16.02 8.28 17.67
N GLY A 339 15.58 7.18 17.05
CA GLY A 339 16.38 6.35 16.15
C GLY A 339 17.39 5.46 16.85
N ILE A 340 17.14 5.16 18.13
CA ILE A 340 17.87 4.19 18.93
C ILE A 340 16.88 3.09 19.34
N ASP A 341 17.27 1.84 19.14
CA ASP A 341 16.63 0.66 19.74
C ASP A 341 16.68 0.81 21.28
N ASN A 342 15.59 1.27 21.91
CA ASN A 342 15.58 1.49 23.36
C ASN A 342 15.22 0.21 24.11
N ASN A 343 14.39 -0.63 23.53
CA ASN A 343 13.91 -1.89 24.08
C ASN A 343 14.85 -3.07 23.76
N CYS A 344 15.94 -2.84 23.03
CA CYS A 344 16.94 -3.82 22.61
C CYS A 344 16.36 -5.05 21.87
N ASP A 345 15.23 -4.92 21.16
CA ASP A 345 14.60 -6.04 20.42
C ASP A 345 15.16 -6.25 19.00
N GLY A 346 16.04 -5.36 18.55
CA GLY A 346 16.65 -5.36 17.21
C GLY A 346 15.90 -4.51 16.18
N SER A 347 14.79 -3.89 16.57
CA SER A 347 14.09 -2.84 15.84
C SER A 347 14.45 -1.47 16.41
N SER A 348 14.06 -0.38 15.77
CA SER A 348 14.23 0.96 16.33
C SER A 348 13.00 1.79 15.99
N ASP A 349 12.42 2.48 16.97
CA ASP A 349 11.19 3.25 16.80
C ASP A 349 10.01 2.37 16.29
N GLU A 350 9.86 1.12 16.75
CA GLU A 350 8.74 0.25 16.36
C GLU A 350 7.45 0.47 17.19
N GLY A 351 6.31 0.02 16.64
CA GLY A 351 4.99 0.22 17.27
C GLY A 351 4.41 1.64 17.12
N PHE A 352 5.06 2.49 16.32
CA PHE A 352 4.63 3.86 15.99
C PHE A 352 4.05 4.01 14.57
N ASP A 353 3.65 2.90 13.92
CA ASP A 353 2.85 2.87 12.68
C ASP A 353 1.71 1.87 12.95
N ALA A 354 0.59 2.35 13.49
CA ALA A 354 -0.49 1.50 13.98
C ALA A 354 -1.53 1.09 12.92
N ASP A 355 -1.49 1.66 11.71
CA ASP A 355 -2.36 1.28 10.59
C ASP A 355 -1.66 0.62 9.39
N GLY A 356 -0.34 0.76 9.27
CA GLY A 356 0.51 0.07 8.31
C GLY A 356 0.64 0.75 6.95
N ASP A 357 0.45 2.07 6.85
CA ASP A 357 0.64 2.81 5.60
C ASP A 357 2.11 3.13 5.26
N GLY A 358 3.00 3.00 6.26
CA GLY A 358 4.44 3.28 6.15
C GLY A 358 4.84 4.71 6.53
N TRP A 359 4.00 5.46 7.23
CA TRP A 359 4.32 6.70 7.93
C TRP A 359 4.06 6.53 9.42
N SER A 360 5.12 6.65 10.21
CA SER A 360 5.00 6.64 11.66
C SER A 360 4.69 8.03 12.24
N THR A 361 4.12 8.08 13.45
CA THR A 361 4.15 9.29 14.30
C THR A 361 5.56 9.86 14.50
N CYS A 362 6.61 9.04 14.37
CA CYS A 362 8.02 9.50 14.38
C CYS A 362 8.43 10.22 13.07
N GLU A 363 7.83 9.85 11.94
CA GLU A 363 8.08 10.45 10.61
C GLU A 363 7.17 11.64 10.29
N GLY A 364 6.22 11.94 11.18
CA GLY A 364 5.39 13.14 11.14
C GLY A 364 3.90 12.88 10.90
N ASP A 365 3.44 11.63 10.99
CA ASP A 365 2.01 11.36 11.01
C ASP A 365 1.33 11.99 12.24
N CYS A 366 0.17 12.58 12.00
CA CYS A 366 -0.69 13.29 12.91
C CYS A 366 -1.97 12.51 13.31
N ASP A 367 -2.33 11.42 12.61
CA ASP A 367 -3.32 10.42 13.04
C ASP A 367 -2.98 9.00 12.55
N ASP A 368 -1.98 8.40 13.23
CA ASP A 368 -1.46 7.01 13.21
C ASP A 368 -2.50 5.87 13.20
N SER A 369 -3.79 6.19 13.25
CA SER A 369 -4.91 5.26 13.18
C SER A 369 -5.67 5.29 11.85
N SER A 370 -5.18 6.07 10.88
CA SER A 370 -5.83 6.37 9.61
C SER A 370 -4.84 6.55 8.45
N TRP A 371 -4.57 5.45 7.71
CA TRP A 371 -3.81 5.29 6.44
C TRP A 371 -4.02 6.30 5.29
N ALA A 372 -4.89 7.29 5.48
CA ALA A 372 -5.15 8.40 4.57
C ALA A 372 -4.62 9.74 5.11
N VAL A 373 -4.12 9.77 6.35
CA VAL A 373 -3.54 10.90 7.05
C VAL A 373 -2.05 10.61 7.22
N HIS A 374 -1.18 11.34 6.52
CA HIS A 374 0.26 11.20 6.60
C HIS A 374 0.96 12.34 5.81
N PRO A 375 2.25 12.68 6.08
CA PRO A 375 2.99 13.80 5.44
C PRO A 375 3.08 13.90 3.90
N ASN A 376 2.51 12.93 3.17
CA ASN A 376 2.43 12.93 1.70
C ASN A 376 1.03 12.55 1.18
N ALA A 377 0.00 12.59 2.03
CA ALA A 377 -1.37 12.41 1.62
C ALA A 377 -1.83 13.55 0.69
N SER A 378 -3.01 13.38 0.10
CA SER A 378 -3.68 14.44 -0.66
C SER A 378 -4.92 14.89 0.12
N GLU A 379 -4.98 16.17 0.44
CA GLU A 379 -6.11 16.79 1.15
C GLU A 379 -7.45 16.36 0.55
N SER A 380 -8.32 15.88 1.43
CA SER A 380 -9.68 15.45 1.14
C SER A 380 -10.62 16.14 2.12
N CYS A 381 -11.58 16.93 1.62
CA CYS A 381 -12.51 17.74 2.42
C CYS A 381 -13.32 16.90 3.45
N ASN A 382 -12.73 16.64 4.62
CA ASN A 382 -13.19 15.67 5.60
C ASN A 382 -13.07 16.18 7.06
N GLY A 383 -12.35 17.28 7.28
CA GLY A 383 -12.12 17.89 8.59
C GLY A 383 -10.85 17.44 9.31
N ALA A 384 -9.95 16.74 8.61
CA ALA A 384 -8.61 16.36 9.06
C ALA A 384 -7.54 17.18 8.33
N ASP A 385 -6.35 17.22 8.93
CA ASP A 385 -5.10 17.67 8.32
C ASP A 385 -4.50 16.44 7.65
N ASP A 386 -5.00 16.04 6.47
CA ASP A 386 -4.63 14.74 5.87
C ASP A 386 -3.13 14.70 5.57
N ASN A 387 -2.53 15.81 5.13
CA ASN A 387 -1.11 15.90 4.79
C ASN A 387 -0.18 16.27 5.96
N CYS A 388 -0.71 16.46 7.17
CA CYS A 388 0.01 16.83 8.40
C CYS A 388 0.91 18.09 8.30
N ASP A 389 0.60 19.08 7.44
CA ASP A 389 1.35 20.35 7.34
C ASP A 389 0.95 21.41 8.39
N GLY A 390 -0.09 21.13 9.19
CA GLY A 390 -0.61 21.99 10.25
C GLY A 390 -1.82 22.83 9.84
N SER A 391 -2.44 22.50 8.71
CA SER A 391 -3.52 23.21 8.03
C SER A 391 -4.58 22.17 7.59
N VAL A 392 -5.86 22.53 7.44
CA VAL A 392 -6.96 21.55 7.42
C VAL A 392 -7.83 21.75 6.18
N ASP A 393 -8.06 20.67 5.43
CA ASP A 393 -8.84 20.66 4.19
C ASP A 393 -8.31 21.66 3.14
N GLU A 394 -6.99 21.75 2.95
CA GLU A 394 -6.38 22.73 2.02
C GLU A 394 -6.44 22.27 0.54
N GLY A 395 -7.66 22.08 0.03
CA GLY A 395 -7.89 21.70 -1.37
C GLY A 395 -7.41 22.78 -2.35
N ALA A 396 -6.76 22.34 -3.42
CA ALA A 396 -6.18 23.23 -4.41
C ALA A 396 -7.22 23.74 -5.40
N ASP A 397 -7.70 24.98 -5.17
CA ASP A 397 -8.34 25.90 -6.13
C ASP A 397 -7.78 25.67 -7.56
N ALA A 398 -8.56 24.95 -8.39
CA ALA A 398 -8.03 24.35 -9.61
C ALA A 398 -8.14 25.29 -10.83
N ASP A 399 -9.04 26.27 -10.80
CA ASP A 399 -9.22 27.29 -11.85
C ASP A 399 -8.61 28.66 -11.49
N ASN A 400 -8.32 28.91 -10.22
CA ASN A 400 -7.66 30.10 -9.64
C ASN A 400 -8.59 31.30 -9.38
N ASP A 401 -9.88 31.08 -9.09
CA ASP A 401 -10.83 32.14 -8.71
C ASP A 401 -10.67 32.62 -7.24
N GLY A 402 -10.10 31.78 -6.37
CA GLY A 402 -9.88 32.04 -4.95
C GLY A 402 -10.81 31.28 -3.98
N TRP A 403 -11.65 30.38 -4.49
CA TRP A 403 -12.45 29.40 -3.76
C TRP A 403 -11.99 27.99 -4.14
N SER A 404 -12.10 27.07 -3.19
CA SER A 404 -11.87 25.65 -3.41
C SER A 404 -13.17 24.88 -3.21
N SER A 405 -13.21 23.64 -3.69
CA SER A 405 -14.31 22.70 -3.39
C SER A 405 -14.54 22.45 -1.89
N CYS A 406 -13.56 22.78 -1.03
CA CYS A 406 -13.69 22.78 0.43
C CYS A 406 -14.26 24.09 0.99
N ASP A 407 -13.94 25.24 0.39
CA ASP A 407 -14.47 26.55 0.80
C ASP A 407 -15.93 26.78 0.35
N GLY A 408 -16.48 25.86 -0.45
CA GLY A 408 -17.90 25.79 -0.81
C GLY A 408 -18.17 25.81 -2.32
N ASP A 409 -17.14 25.81 -3.15
CA ASP A 409 -17.32 25.75 -4.60
C ASP A 409 -17.92 24.40 -5.05
N CYS A 410 -18.92 24.50 -5.93
CA CYS A 410 -19.67 23.41 -6.50
C CYS A 410 -19.18 22.98 -7.89
N ASP A 411 -18.30 23.75 -8.56
CA ASP A 411 -17.54 23.35 -9.76
C ASP A 411 -16.16 24.04 -9.81
N ASP A 412 -15.25 23.54 -8.95
CA ASP A 412 -13.79 23.84 -8.81
C ASP A 412 -12.95 23.50 -10.07
N THR A 413 -13.52 23.79 -11.25
CA THR A 413 -12.89 23.74 -12.57
C THR A 413 -13.37 24.87 -13.50
N ASN A 414 -14.18 25.80 -13.00
CA ASN A 414 -14.88 26.84 -13.72
C ASN A 414 -14.89 28.17 -12.94
N GLU A 415 -13.96 29.09 -13.29
CA GLU A 415 -13.70 30.43 -12.67
C GLU A 415 -14.89 31.42 -12.54
N LEU A 416 -16.10 30.97 -12.85
CA LEU A 416 -17.36 31.71 -12.76
C LEU A 416 -18.32 31.12 -11.70
N VAL A 417 -18.09 29.91 -11.20
CA VAL A 417 -18.92 29.27 -10.17
C VAL A 417 -18.19 29.42 -8.83
N SER A 418 -18.82 30.05 -7.84
CA SER A 418 -18.22 30.23 -6.51
C SER A 418 -19.28 30.64 -5.47
N PRO A 419 -19.07 30.41 -4.15
CA PRO A 419 -19.93 30.89 -3.06
C PRO A 419 -20.23 32.40 -2.99
N THR A 420 -19.66 33.20 -3.89
CA THR A 420 -19.84 34.66 -3.95
C THR A 420 -20.13 35.22 -5.34
N THR A 421 -20.24 34.37 -6.37
CA THR A 421 -20.70 34.81 -7.69
C THR A 421 -22.20 35.18 -7.59
N PRO A 422 -22.68 36.25 -8.24
CA PRO A 422 -24.11 36.45 -8.46
C PRO A 422 -24.64 35.51 -9.56
N GLU A 423 -25.86 34.97 -9.40
CA GLU A 423 -26.52 34.19 -10.45
C GLU A 423 -26.65 34.93 -11.78
N GLU A 424 -26.37 34.22 -12.87
CA GLU A 424 -26.72 34.57 -14.24
C GLU A 424 -27.58 33.45 -14.83
N CYS A 425 -28.70 33.78 -15.49
CA CYS A 425 -29.64 32.78 -16.03
C CYS A 425 -29.02 31.94 -17.18
N ASN A 426 -28.23 30.93 -16.83
CA ASN A 426 -27.31 30.22 -17.72
C ASN A 426 -27.43 28.68 -17.63
N GLY A 427 -28.13 28.17 -16.62
CA GLY A 427 -28.36 26.74 -16.34
C GLY A 427 -27.38 26.11 -15.36
N LEU A 428 -26.64 26.93 -14.61
CA LEU A 428 -25.74 26.54 -13.52
C LEU A 428 -26.28 27.04 -12.17
N ASP A 429 -25.64 26.59 -11.09
CA ASP A 429 -25.76 27.12 -9.73
C ASP A 429 -24.49 27.97 -9.56
N ASP A 430 -24.52 29.24 -9.98
CA ASP A 430 -23.29 30.04 -10.06
C ASP A 430 -22.78 30.41 -8.65
N ASN A 431 -23.69 30.52 -7.67
CA ASN A 431 -23.41 30.94 -6.29
C ASN A 431 -23.30 29.79 -5.27
N CYS A 432 -23.58 28.55 -5.69
CA CYS A 432 -23.50 27.34 -4.89
C CYS A 432 -24.44 27.27 -3.65
N ASP A 433 -25.59 27.98 -3.64
CA ASP A 433 -26.60 27.84 -2.57
C ASP A 433 -27.52 26.62 -2.74
N GLY A 434 -27.50 25.98 -3.92
CA GLY A 434 -28.27 24.79 -4.24
C GLY A 434 -29.61 25.04 -4.95
N ALA A 435 -29.91 26.29 -5.31
CA ALA A 435 -30.82 26.62 -6.40
C ALA A 435 -30.09 26.66 -7.76
N ILE A 436 -30.80 26.99 -8.84
CA ILE A 436 -30.27 27.05 -10.21
C ILE A 436 -31.04 28.19 -10.88
N ASP A 437 -30.31 29.17 -11.42
CA ASP A 437 -30.88 30.36 -12.08
C ASP A 437 -31.86 31.17 -11.20
N GLU A 438 -31.69 31.26 -9.87
CA GLU A 438 -32.59 32.03 -9.01
C GLU A 438 -32.31 33.54 -9.03
N SER A 439 -33.35 34.31 -9.39
CA SER A 439 -33.35 35.78 -9.23
C SER A 439 -34.46 36.23 -8.29
N GLU A 440 -34.20 37.28 -7.52
CA GLU A 440 -35.17 37.85 -6.56
C GLU A 440 -36.25 38.62 -7.33
N ASP A 441 -37.48 38.10 -7.34
CA ASP A 441 -38.73 38.78 -7.76
C ASP A 441 -38.86 40.10 -6.98
N ASN A 442 -38.39 41.20 -7.59
CA ASN A 442 -38.13 42.46 -6.88
C ASN A 442 -39.40 43.29 -6.65
N ASP A 443 -40.49 43.01 -7.38
CA ASP A 443 -41.75 43.75 -7.28
C ASP A 443 -42.94 42.92 -6.77
N GLY A 444 -42.83 41.59 -6.78
CA GLY A 444 -43.70 40.63 -6.12
C GLY A 444 -44.85 40.09 -6.98
N ASP A 445 -44.72 40.09 -8.31
CA ASP A 445 -45.75 39.57 -9.22
C ASP A 445 -45.69 38.04 -9.47
N GLY A 446 -44.53 37.45 -9.20
CA GLY A 446 -44.26 36.01 -9.35
C GLY A 446 -43.48 35.62 -10.60
N TRP A 447 -42.94 36.56 -11.38
CA TRP A 447 -41.97 36.35 -12.44
C TRP A 447 -40.64 37.02 -12.08
N SER A 448 -39.55 36.27 -12.15
CA SER A 448 -38.19 36.82 -12.06
C SER A 448 -37.60 37.09 -13.45
N VAL A 449 -36.45 37.77 -13.51
CA VAL A 449 -35.69 37.93 -14.76
C VAL A 449 -35.38 36.58 -15.42
N CYS A 450 -35.07 35.55 -14.63
CA CYS A 450 -34.81 34.20 -15.17
C CYS A 450 -36.08 33.44 -15.57
N ASP A 451 -37.26 33.79 -15.05
CA ASP A 451 -38.56 33.27 -15.53
C ASP A 451 -39.03 33.95 -16.84
N GLY A 452 -38.34 35.01 -17.28
CA GLY A 452 -38.58 35.72 -18.53
C GLY A 452 -39.13 37.14 -18.38
N ASP A 453 -39.11 37.71 -17.17
CA ASP A 453 -39.46 39.12 -16.99
C ASP A 453 -38.40 40.05 -17.61
N CYS A 454 -38.87 40.94 -18.49
CA CYS A 454 -38.08 41.95 -19.15
C CYS A 454 -37.89 43.23 -18.32
N ASN A 455 -38.60 43.42 -17.20
CA ASN A 455 -38.41 44.49 -16.23
C ASN A 455 -39.00 44.22 -14.82
N ASP A 456 -38.35 43.32 -14.08
CA ASP A 456 -38.51 42.89 -12.66
C ASP A 456 -38.57 44.00 -11.59
N ASN A 457 -38.65 45.28 -11.98
CA ASN A 457 -38.91 46.40 -11.09
C ASN A 457 -40.34 46.97 -11.26
N LEU A 458 -41.18 46.38 -12.13
CA LEU A 458 -42.53 46.83 -12.47
C LEU A 458 -43.50 45.63 -12.67
N ALA A 459 -44.19 45.25 -11.59
CA ALA A 459 -45.21 44.18 -11.42
C ALA A 459 -46.44 44.15 -12.37
N GLY A 460 -46.37 44.86 -13.49
CA GLY A 460 -47.30 44.75 -14.61
C GLY A 460 -46.61 44.52 -15.94
N ILE A 461 -45.28 44.38 -15.95
CA ILE A 461 -44.46 43.95 -17.09
C ILE A 461 -43.99 42.54 -16.74
N HIS A 462 -44.47 41.54 -17.45
CA HIS A 462 -44.10 40.14 -17.23
C HIS A 462 -44.67 39.27 -18.36
N PRO A 463 -44.13 38.06 -18.61
CA PRO A 463 -44.70 37.12 -19.58
C PRO A 463 -46.23 36.96 -19.49
N GLY A 464 -46.93 37.33 -20.57
CA GLY A 464 -48.38 37.23 -20.66
C GLY A 464 -49.18 38.22 -19.81
N ALA A 465 -48.60 39.38 -19.49
CA ALA A 465 -49.35 40.56 -19.07
C ALA A 465 -50.33 41.05 -20.17
N SER A 466 -50.98 42.19 -19.96
CA SER A 466 -51.82 42.82 -21.00
C SER A 466 -51.16 44.11 -21.47
N GLU A 467 -50.87 44.19 -22.77
CA GLU A 467 -50.25 45.36 -23.39
C GLU A 467 -50.95 46.67 -23.03
N VAL A 468 -50.15 47.69 -22.75
CA VAL A 468 -50.58 49.06 -22.49
C VAL A 468 -49.88 49.98 -23.47
N CYS A 469 -50.64 50.87 -24.13
CA CYS A 469 -50.17 51.73 -25.21
C CYS A 469 -49.25 52.90 -24.74
N ASP A 470 -48.23 52.63 -23.93
CA ASP A 470 -47.30 53.63 -23.36
C ASP A 470 -45.87 53.55 -23.95
N GLY A 471 -45.60 52.58 -24.82
CA GLY A 471 -44.31 52.36 -25.48
C GLY A 471 -43.40 51.35 -24.78
N LEU A 472 -43.86 50.71 -23.71
CA LEU A 472 -43.19 49.57 -23.11
C LEU A 472 -43.63 48.28 -23.81
N ASP A 473 -42.79 47.25 -23.67
CA ASP A 473 -43.14 45.86 -23.95
C ASP A 473 -43.61 45.31 -22.59
N THR A 474 -44.89 45.00 -22.49
CA THR A 474 -45.58 44.71 -21.22
C THR A 474 -45.68 43.21 -21.02
N ASP A 475 -45.95 42.44 -22.08
CA ASP A 475 -46.04 40.98 -22.02
C ASP A 475 -44.73 40.23 -22.35
N CYS A 476 -43.65 40.98 -22.63
CA CYS A 476 -42.29 40.53 -22.88
C CYS A 476 -42.13 39.63 -24.12
N ASP A 477 -42.99 39.75 -25.13
CA ASP A 477 -42.90 39.00 -26.39
C ASP A 477 -41.89 39.59 -27.40
N GLY A 478 -41.41 40.81 -27.15
CA GLY A 478 -40.48 41.57 -28.01
C GLY A 478 -41.15 42.62 -28.91
N ILE A 479 -42.46 42.89 -28.76
CA ILE A 479 -43.24 43.81 -29.58
C ILE A 479 -43.98 44.85 -28.71
N ASN A 480 -43.37 46.01 -28.51
CA ASN A 480 -43.98 47.13 -27.77
C ASN A 480 -45.35 47.56 -28.37
N ASN A 481 -46.40 47.58 -27.54
CA ASN A 481 -47.78 48.00 -27.86
C ASN A 481 -48.55 47.10 -28.85
N ASP A 482 -48.34 45.78 -28.91
CA ASP A 482 -49.16 44.86 -29.74
C ASP A 482 -50.49 44.48 -29.05
N ALA A 483 -51.31 45.48 -28.72
CA ALA A 483 -52.65 45.25 -28.19
C ALA A 483 -53.50 44.50 -29.22
N SER A 484 -54.09 43.38 -28.82
CA SER A 484 -54.90 42.54 -29.70
C SER A 484 -56.21 43.23 -30.09
N ASP A 485 -56.41 43.50 -31.39
CA ASP A 485 -57.70 43.82 -32.02
C ASP A 485 -58.75 42.75 -31.62
N ALA A 486 -59.63 43.11 -30.68
CA ALA A 486 -60.50 42.16 -29.99
C ALA A 486 -61.85 41.91 -30.71
N ASP A 487 -62.26 42.78 -31.64
CA ASP A 487 -63.48 42.64 -32.42
C ASP A 487 -63.28 42.29 -33.91
N GLY A 488 -62.09 42.57 -34.45
CA GLY A 488 -61.61 42.17 -35.77
C GLY A 488 -61.80 43.19 -36.89
N ASP A 489 -61.89 44.50 -36.62
CA ASP A 489 -61.97 45.53 -37.66
C ASP A 489 -60.63 45.96 -38.27
N GLY A 490 -59.51 45.66 -37.60
CA GLY A 490 -58.15 45.99 -38.03
C GLY A 490 -57.50 47.19 -37.35
N PHE A 491 -58.14 47.79 -36.32
CA PHE A 491 -57.53 48.75 -35.41
C PHE A 491 -57.53 48.19 -34.00
N SER A 492 -56.39 48.22 -33.31
CA SER A 492 -56.35 47.99 -31.87
C SER A 492 -56.66 49.28 -31.10
N SER A 493 -56.96 49.12 -29.81
CA SER A 493 -56.93 50.22 -28.83
C SER A 493 -55.61 51.02 -28.81
N CYS A 494 -54.48 50.45 -29.28
CA CYS A 494 -53.21 51.18 -29.46
C CYS A 494 -53.10 51.90 -30.82
N ASP A 495 -53.84 51.48 -31.85
CA ASP A 495 -53.95 52.17 -33.15
C ASP A 495 -54.95 53.33 -33.12
N GLY A 496 -55.63 53.53 -31.99
CA GLY A 496 -56.51 54.67 -31.72
C GLY A 496 -57.99 54.32 -31.63
N ASP A 497 -58.36 53.03 -31.61
CA ASP A 497 -59.75 52.67 -31.34
C ASP A 497 -60.18 53.04 -29.91
N CYS A 498 -61.33 53.71 -29.84
CA CYS A 498 -61.98 54.16 -28.64
C CYS A 498 -62.98 53.13 -28.06
N ASN A 499 -63.26 52.01 -28.75
CA ASN A 499 -64.13 50.94 -28.26
C ASN A 499 -63.87 49.55 -28.89
N ASP A 500 -62.71 48.97 -28.56
CA ASP A 500 -62.11 47.67 -28.96
C ASP A 500 -63.01 46.40 -28.80
N ASP A 501 -64.24 46.56 -28.29
CA ASP A 501 -65.31 45.56 -28.17
C ASP A 501 -66.34 45.64 -29.35
N SER A 502 -66.13 46.49 -30.36
CA SER A 502 -67.18 46.97 -31.29
C SER A 502 -66.71 47.44 -32.68
N ILE A 503 -66.65 46.49 -33.62
CA ILE A 503 -66.37 46.55 -35.09
C ILE A 503 -67.08 47.65 -35.95
N GLU A 504 -67.89 48.50 -35.33
CA GLU A 504 -68.56 49.67 -35.92
C GLU A 504 -68.00 51.01 -35.38
N VAL A 505 -67.00 50.99 -34.49
CA VAL A 505 -66.33 52.13 -33.84
C VAL A 505 -64.83 51.97 -34.02
N PHE A 506 -64.17 52.86 -34.79
CA PHE A 506 -62.73 52.85 -35.05
C PHE A 506 -62.30 54.12 -35.79
N PRO A 507 -61.00 54.49 -35.78
CA PRO A 507 -60.48 55.67 -36.49
C PRO A 507 -60.88 55.76 -37.98
N GLY A 508 -61.80 56.68 -38.28
CA GLY A 508 -62.32 56.87 -39.64
C GLY A 508 -63.46 55.94 -40.06
N ALA A 509 -64.19 55.37 -39.10
CA ALA A 509 -65.52 54.82 -39.31
C ALA A 509 -66.50 55.88 -39.89
N VAL A 510 -67.73 55.47 -40.21
CA VAL A 510 -68.76 56.40 -40.70
C VAL A 510 -69.72 56.72 -39.57
N GLU A 511 -69.65 57.97 -39.11
CA GLU A 511 -70.55 58.56 -38.12
C GLU A 511 -72.04 58.27 -38.37
N VAL A 512 -72.78 58.04 -37.29
CA VAL A 512 -74.24 57.84 -37.25
C VAL A 512 -74.88 58.99 -36.46
N PRO A 513 -75.25 60.10 -37.15
CA PRO A 513 -75.67 61.33 -36.50
C PRO A 513 -76.73 61.24 -35.41
N ASP A 514 -76.43 61.90 -34.28
CA ASP A 514 -77.27 62.08 -33.10
C ASP A 514 -77.61 60.77 -32.33
N ASP A 515 -76.80 59.71 -32.45
CA ASP A 515 -77.01 58.44 -31.73
C ASP A 515 -76.29 58.34 -30.37
N GLY A 516 -75.34 59.24 -30.11
CA GLY A 516 -74.61 59.37 -28.85
C GLY A 516 -73.38 58.46 -28.71
N ILE A 517 -72.97 57.78 -29.78
CA ILE A 517 -71.69 57.09 -29.92
C ILE A 517 -70.82 57.92 -30.87
N ASP A 518 -69.54 58.00 -30.54
CA ASP A 518 -68.47 58.59 -31.38
C ASP A 518 -67.88 57.39 -32.12
N GLN A 519 -68.24 57.20 -33.40
CA GLN A 519 -67.83 56.03 -34.17
C GLN A 519 -66.46 56.22 -34.80
N ASP A 520 -66.11 57.42 -35.27
CA ASP A 520 -64.81 57.66 -35.92
C ASP A 520 -63.67 58.05 -34.95
N CYS A 521 -63.99 58.12 -33.65
CA CYS A 521 -63.11 58.44 -32.53
C CYS A 521 -62.48 59.85 -32.60
N ASP A 522 -63.08 60.81 -33.32
CA ASP A 522 -62.59 62.20 -33.37
C ASP A 522 -62.88 63.03 -32.10
N GLY A 523 -63.75 62.52 -31.21
CA GLY A 523 -64.21 63.17 -30.00
C GLY A 523 -65.62 63.77 -30.12
N SER A 524 -66.35 63.56 -31.22
CA SER A 524 -67.69 64.14 -31.43
C SER A 524 -68.63 63.40 -32.40
N ASP A 525 -69.74 62.87 -31.86
CA ASP A 525 -70.98 62.50 -32.59
C ASP A 525 -71.43 63.62 -33.58
N GLU A 526 -71.42 63.31 -34.89
CA GLU A 526 -71.73 64.27 -35.95
C GLU A 526 -73.20 64.73 -35.93
N GLN A 527 -73.48 65.94 -35.43
CA GLN A 527 -74.85 66.48 -35.41
C GLN A 527 -75.47 66.65 -36.81
N ALA A 528 -76.69 66.13 -37.01
CA ALA A 528 -77.39 66.20 -38.30
C ALA A 528 -77.69 67.65 -38.76
N GLY A 529 -76.87 68.13 -39.70
CA GLY A 529 -76.83 69.53 -40.11
C GLY A 529 -78.13 70.09 -40.70
N SER A 530 -78.52 71.29 -40.27
CA SER A 530 -79.57 72.11 -40.90
C SER A 530 -79.06 73.52 -41.22
N ALA A 531 -79.00 73.86 -42.51
CA ALA A 531 -78.61 75.18 -43.04
C ALA A 531 -79.85 76.10 -43.23
N PRO A 532 -79.72 77.41 -43.58
CA PRO A 532 -78.55 78.30 -43.64
C PRO A 532 -78.75 79.65 -42.89
N ASP A 533 -77.79 80.61 -42.92
CA ASP A 533 -78.01 82.07 -43.20
C ASP A 533 -76.67 82.85 -43.39
N GLU A 534 -76.74 84.10 -43.85
CA GLU A 534 -75.69 84.84 -44.59
C GLU A 534 -74.91 85.95 -43.82
N THR A 535 -74.06 86.69 -44.57
CA THR A 535 -73.33 87.98 -44.32
C THR A 535 -71.82 87.90 -43.95
N GLU A 536 -70.85 88.20 -44.84
CA GLU A 536 -70.43 89.48 -45.51
C GLU A 536 -69.65 90.43 -44.55
N GLU A 537 -68.51 91.08 -44.84
CA GLU A 537 -67.74 91.34 -46.09
C GLU A 537 -66.24 91.77 -45.77
N ASP A 538 -65.44 92.12 -46.80
CA ASP A 538 -64.13 92.86 -46.78
C ASP A 538 -62.73 92.19 -46.52
N ASN A 539 -62.23 91.46 -47.54
CA ASN A 539 -61.03 91.70 -48.40
C ASN A 539 -60.05 92.91 -48.13
N PRO A 540 -58.84 93.05 -48.75
CA PRO A 540 -57.81 92.10 -49.27
C PRO A 540 -56.30 92.49 -48.97
N GLU A 541 -55.37 91.78 -49.63
CA GLU A 541 -53.94 92.14 -49.98
C GLU A 541 -52.83 91.96 -48.90
N GLU A 542 -51.62 91.40 -49.19
CA GLU A 542 -51.09 90.74 -50.40
C GLU A 542 -49.81 89.87 -50.13
N THR A 543 -49.61 88.81 -50.95
CA THR A 543 -48.32 88.18 -51.38
C THR A 543 -47.40 87.48 -50.36
N SER A 544 -46.75 86.35 -50.67
CA SER A 544 -46.07 86.01 -51.95
C SER A 544 -46.09 84.53 -52.37
N ASP A 545 -46.16 84.30 -53.68
CA ASP A 545 -46.33 83.00 -54.36
C ASP A 545 -45.10 82.07 -54.48
N ASN A 546 -45.36 80.75 -54.55
CA ASN A 546 -45.16 79.77 -55.66
C ASN A 546 -44.21 80.14 -56.85
N PRO A 547 -43.65 79.21 -57.68
CA PRO A 547 -44.21 77.93 -58.20
C PRO A 547 -43.32 76.67 -57.95
N ASP A 548 -43.79 75.42 -57.89
CA ASP A 548 -44.62 74.60 -58.82
C ASP A 548 -43.85 74.04 -60.05
N GLN A 549 -44.02 72.73 -60.33
CA GLN A 549 -44.41 72.13 -61.62
C GLN A 549 -44.27 70.58 -61.60
N HIS A 550 -45.10 69.93 -62.42
CA HIS A 550 -45.50 68.51 -62.39
C HIS A 550 -44.93 67.73 -63.61
N GLU A 551 -45.48 66.53 -63.89
CA GLU A 551 -45.37 65.75 -65.16
C GLU A 551 -44.07 64.89 -65.39
N GLU A 552 -44.10 63.63 -65.88
CA GLU A 552 -45.19 62.72 -66.33
C GLU A 552 -44.69 61.25 -66.58
N PHE A 553 -45.59 60.25 -66.39
CA PHE A 553 -45.74 58.91 -67.04
C PHE A 553 -45.00 57.58 -66.65
N ASP A 554 -45.87 56.55 -66.49
CA ASP A 554 -45.89 55.15 -66.98
C ASP A 554 -44.93 54.05 -66.49
N ASP A 555 -45.31 52.75 -66.45
CA ASP A 555 -46.60 52.03 -66.24
C ASP A 555 -46.30 50.49 -66.14
N TYR A 556 -47.29 49.67 -65.70
CA TYR A 556 -47.40 48.21 -65.79
C TYR A 556 -46.48 47.24 -64.99
N PHE A 557 -47.10 46.57 -63.99
CA PHE A 557 -47.40 45.11 -63.93
C PHE A 557 -46.49 44.14 -64.74
N GLU A 558 -46.02 42.99 -64.23
CA GLU A 558 -46.81 41.86 -63.72
C GLU A 558 -45.87 40.74 -63.17
N ALA A 559 -46.35 39.90 -62.25
CA ALA A 559 -45.70 38.67 -61.73
C ALA A 559 -45.93 37.47 -62.73
N PRO A 560 -45.63 36.16 -62.47
CA PRO A 560 -45.24 35.51 -61.20
C PRO A 560 -44.22 34.32 -61.28
N ASP A 561 -43.97 33.72 -60.11
CA ASP A 561 -43.64 32.31 -59.75
C ASP A 561 -42.89 31.36 -60.71
N THR A 562 -41.87 30.65 -60.20
CA THR A 562 -42.03 29.29 -59.59
C THR A 562 -40.71 28.67 -59.12
N GLU A 563 -40.75 28.09 -57.91
CA GLU A 563 -40.25 26.77 -57.48
C GLU A 563 -38.78 26.32 -57.72
N ASP A 564 -38.17 25.98 -56.57
CA ASP A 564 -37.53 24.70 -56.23
C ASP A 564 -36.07 24.34 -56.59
N ASP A 565 -35.40 24.00 -55.49
CA ASP A 565 -34.60 22.80 -55.24
C ASP A 565 -33.10 22.69 -55.55
N GLU A 566 -32.42 22.31 -54.46
CA GLU A 566 -31.29 21.40 -54.33
C GLU A 566 -29.87 21.87 -54.71
N ALA A 567 -28.97 21.52 -53.81
CA ALA A 567 -27.51 21.61 -53.95
C ALA A 567 -27.01 20.34 -54.70
N PRO A 568 -25.75 19.86 -54.59
CA PRO A 568 -24.52 20.46 -54.05
C PRO A 568 -23.28 20.25 -54.99
N VAL A 569 -22.06 20.37 -54.41
CA VAL A 569 -20.82 19.61 -54.73
C VAL A 569 -19.67 20.32 -55.52
N TYR A 570 -18.52 20.40 -54.83
CA TYR A 570 -17.11 20.32 -55.28
C TYR A 570 -16.24 21.54 -55.68
N THR A 571 -15.26 21.78 -54.79
CA THR A 571 -13.80 21.90 -55.02
C THR A 571 -13.18 22.98 -55.92
N GLY A 572 -12.05 23.52 -55.45
CA GLY A 572 -10.94 23.88 -56.35
C GLY A 572 -9.96 24.90 -55.78
N ALA A 573 -8.87 24.44 -55.19
CA ALA A 573 -7.75 25.32 -54.76
C ALA A 573 -7.08 26.05 -55.95
N VAL A 574 -6.35 27.14 -55.68
CA VAL A 574 -5.00 27.40 -56.26
C VAL A 574 -4.22 28.46 -55.46
N LEU A 575 -2.90 28.26 -55.47
CA LEU A 575 -1.81 28.87 -54.71
C LEU A 575 -1.58 30.40 -54.83
N GLY A 576 -0.90 30.99 -53.83
CA GLY A 576 0.53 31.29 -54.04
C GLY A 576 1.16 32.59 -53.47
N CYS A 577 2.21 32.42 -52.63
CA CYS A 577 3.36 33.34 -52.39
C CYS A 577 3.08 34.69 -51.64
N SER A 578 3.98 35.34 -50.88
CA SER A 578 5.35 35.11 -50.36
C SER A 578 5.78 36.34 -49.49
N CYS A 579 6.87 36.43 -48.68
CA CYS A 579 7.99 35.54 -48.30
C CYS A 579 8.77 36.08 -47.06
N SER A 580 9.13 35.25 -46.07
CA SER A 580 10.33 35.34 -45.17
C SER A 580 10.48 36.57 -44.22
N VAL A 581 11.19 36.54 -43.08
CA VAL A 581 12.43 35.83 -42.62
C VAL A 581 12.26 35.52 -41.11
N GLY A 582 12.55 34.33 -40.53
CA GLY A 582 13.82 33.59 -40.38
C GLY A 582 14.50 33.95 -39.03
N ARG A 583 14.91 33.07 -38.11
CA ARG A 583 15.61 31.75 -38.14
C ARG A 583 15.21 30.91 -36.90
N ALA A 584 15.00 29.59 -36.91
CA ALA A 584 15.91 28.44 -37.20
C ALA A 584 16.85 28.10 -36.00
N SER A 585 17.08 26.82 -35.58
CA SER A 585 16.74 25.52 -36.19
C SER A 585 17.21 24.26 -35.38
N ILE A 586 16.75 23.05 -35.80
CA ILE A 586 17.46 21.71 -35.83
C ILE A 586 17.52 20.91 -34.49
N VAL A 587 17.30 19.57 -34.38
CA VAL A 587 16.85 18.42 -35.24
C VAL A 587 16.39 17.30 -34.25
N SER A 588 15.24 16.60 -34.37
CA SER A 588 14.72 15.61 -35.35
C SER A 588 15.20 14.13 -35.19
N PRO A 589 14.37 13.11 -35.55
CA PRO A 589 14.34 11.79 -34.89
C PRO A 589 14.59 10.59 -35.83
N HIS A 590 14.34 9.35 -35.37
CA HIS A 590 14.10 8.20 -36.26
C HIS A 590 13.13 7.13 -35.69
N GLN A 591 12.25 6.61 -36.56
CA GLN A 591 11.33 5.46 -36.33
C GLN A 591 11.98 4.11 -36.71
N LEU A 592 11.46 2.97 -36.21
CA LEU A 592 10.64 2.00 -37.00
C LEU A 592 10.45 0.60 -36.36
N GLY A 593 9.23 0.04 -36.49
CA GLY A 593 8.93 -1.41 -36.48
C GLY A 593 8.48 -2.02 -35.14
N GLY A 594 7.39 -2.80 -35.01
CA GLY A 594 6.27 -3.06 -35.94
C GLY A 594 6.13 -4.51 -36.45
N LEU A 595 5.46 -5.39 -35.67
CA LEU A 595 4.67 -6.60 -36.05
C LEU A 595 4.05 -7.13 -34.72
N ALA A 596 2.73 -7.25 -34.50
CA ALA A 596 1.75 -8.21 -35.06
C ALA A 596 2.15 -9.70 -34.80
N LEU A 597 1.25 -10.62 -34.39
CA LEU A 597 -0.16 -10.77 -34.80
C LEU A 597 -0.95 -11.84 -33.97
N PHE A 598 -2.25 -11.58 -33.66
CA PHE A 598 -3.38 -12.56 -33.53
C PHE A 598 -3.38 -13.64 -32.40
N MET A 599 -4.49 -14.24 -31.95
CA MET A 599 -5.96 -14.00 -32.01
C MET A 599 -6.66 -14.95 -31.00
N GLY A 600 -7.81 -14.57 -30.41
CA GLY A 600 -8.64 -15.53 -29.64
C GLY A 600 -9.91 -14.91 -29.06
N LEU A 601 -11.09 -15.26 -29.60
CA LEU A 601 -12.36 -14.57 -29.36
C LEU A 601 -13.48 -15.51 -28.85
N LEU A 602 -14.33 -14.99 -27.95
CA LEU A 602 -15.77 -15.32 -27.72
C LEU A 602 -16.10 -16.61 -26.87
N PRO A 603 -17.35 -16.83 -26.37
CA PRO A 603 -17.83 -16.21 -25.11
C PRO A 603 -18.81 -17.07 -24.25
N LEU A 604 -19.39 -16.45 -23.19
CA LEU A 604 -20.71 -16.74 -22.58
C LEU A 604 -21.01 -18.12 -21.93
N ARG A 605 -21.28 -18.11 -20.61
CA ARG A 605 -22.53 -18.71 -20.05
C ARG A 605 -22.90 -18.30 -18.61
N ARG A 606 -24.07 -17.67 -18.46
CA ARG A 606 -24.84 -17.64 -17.19
C ARG A 606 -25.40 -19.03 -16.85
N ARG A 607 -25.36 -19.47 -15.58
CA ARG A 607 -26.58 -19.92 -14.83
C ARG A 607 -26.38 -20.33 -13.36
N ARG A 608 -27.14 -19.63 -12.51
CA ARG A 608 -27.99 -20.11 -11.38
C ARG A 608 -27.37 -20.78 -10.14
N SER A 609 -27.67 -20.13 -9.01
CA SER A 609 -27.75 -20.70 -7.67
C SER A 609 -28.61 -21.97 -7.55
N ARG A 610 -28.27 -22.80 -6.56
CA ARG A 610 -29.27 -23.58 -5.80
C ARG A 610 -28.76 -24.00 -4.42
N SER A 611 -29.44 -23.53 -3.38
CA SER A 611 -29.35 -24.09 -2.02
C SER A 611 -30.05 -25.45 -1.94
N LYS A 612 -29.43 -26.44 -1.28
CA LYS A 612 -30.00 -27.12 -0.10
C LYS A 612 -29.11 -28.24 0.48
N ALA A 613 -28.92 -28.13 1.80
CA ALA A 613 -28.66 -29.15 2.82
C ALA A 613 -28.68 -30.64 2.42
N THR A 614 -27.69 -31.38 2.93
CA THR A 614 -27.93 -32.30 4.06
C THR A 614 -26.89 -32.05 5.14
#